data_AF-A0A2V8DJS9-F1
#
_entry.id   AF-A0A2V8DJS9-F1
#
_cell.length_a   1.000
_cell.length_b   1.000
_cell.length_c   1.000
_cell.angle_alpha   90.00
_cell.angle_beta   90.00
_cell.angle_gamma   90.00
#
_symmetry.space_group_name_H-M   'P 1'
#
loop_
_entity.id
_entity.type
_entity.pdbx_description
1 polymer ?
#
loop_
_entity_poly.entity_id
_entity_poly.type
_entity_poly.pdbx_seq_one_letter_code
_entity_poly.pdbx_strand_id
1 'polypeptide(L)'
;MRAWHIAVPLFAAVAAATGPSPSAAVPAFKDCGQITLNTAAFAPQALPPSLKLRRTAVALAEAGRRASPKLGNRAERRRETAEVAEKKCARMSQRALRALSSNVAVFHGLSTTSAQSNTPLDTSRPPFAEWLADVRAEALSRGIHPDVVDQALNQLGEPLPVVIERDRAQAESVLSLEQYLRRRLTPKMMTRGREMFARHQTMLEEVGSRYGVSPRIIVSVWGLESNFGGFSGVRPTIAALATLAWDQRRAEFFRRELFDALEIL
;
A
#
# COMPACT_ATOMS: atom_id res chain seq x y z
N MET A 1 11.19 -28.02 -7.51
CA MET A 1 9.73 -28.24 -7.28
C MET A 1 9.45 -28.94 -5.95
N ARG A 2 9.97 -28.43 -4.81
CA ARG A 2 9.79 -29.08 -3.48
C ARG A 2 9.57 -28.12 -2.30
N ALA A 3 9.40 -26.82 -2.53
CA ALA A 3 9.26 -25.83 -1.45
C ALA A 3 7.80 -25.53 -1.03
N TRP A 4 6.80 -26.03 -1.77
CA TRP A 4 5.38 -25.72 -1.52
C TRP A 4 4.60 -26.80 -0.76
N HIS A 5 5.23 -27.92 -0.39
CA HIS A 5 4.58 -28.94 0.46
C HIS A 5 4.61 -28.61 1.96
N ILE A 6 5.37 -27.60 2.39
CA ILE A 6 5.53 -27.25 3.82
C ILE A 6 4.72 -25.98 4.20
N ALA A 7 4.32 -25.14 3.24
CA ALA A 7 3.64 -23.87 3.52
C ALA A 7 2.11 -23.95 3.66
N VAL A 8 1.49 -25.07 3.28
CA VAL A 8 0.03 -25.25 3.38
C VAL A 8 -0.48 -25.56 4.81
N PRO A 9 0.21 -26.37 5.66
CA PRO A 9 -0.32 -26.66 6.99
C PRO A 9 -0.16 -25.53 8.01
N LEU A 10 0.77 -24.58 7.82
CA LEU A 10 1.01 -23.53 8.82
C LEU A 10 -0.11 -22.48 8.91
N PHE A 11 -0.80 -22.20 7.79
CA PHE A 11 -1.99 -21.33 7.78
C PHE A 11 -3.24 -22.03 8.35
N ALA A 12 -3.26 -23.36 8.40
CA ALA A 12 -4.38 -24.13 8.96
C ALA A 12 -4.30 -24.27 10.49
N ALA A 13 -3.10 -24.32 11.06
CA ALA A 13 -2.88 -24.61 12.49
C ALA A 13 -3.21 -23.44 13.43
N VAL A 14 -3.04 -22.18 13.00
CA VAL A 14 -3.34 -21.00 13.85
C VAL A 14 -4.85 -20.77 14.04
N ALA A 15 -5.68 -21.36 13.20
CA ALA A 15 -7.13 -21.16 13.23
C ALA A 15 -7.91 -22.30 13.92
N ALA A 16 -7.23 -23.16 14.69
CA ALA A 16 -7.85 -24.19 15.54
C ALA A 16 -7.88 -23.81 17.05
N ALA A 17 -7.28 -22.68 17.46
CA ALA A 17 -7.09 -22.34 18.88
C ALA A 17 -8.08 -21.28 19.44
N THR A 18 -9.04 -20.80 18.66
CA THR A 18 -10.05 -19.85 19.14
C THR A 18 -11.45 -20.27 18.71
N GLY A 19 -12.21 -20.84 19.65
CA GLY A 19 -13.63 -21.12 19.47
C GLY A 19 -14.43 -19.83 19.26
N PRO A 20 -15.57 -19.88 18.56
CA PRO A 20 -16.37 -18.69 18.28
C PRO A 20 -17.08 -18.21 19.57
N SER A 21 -16.79 -16.98 19.98
CA SER A 21 -17.60 -16.26 20.97
C SER A 21 -18.67 -15.42 20.25
N PRO A 22 -19.92 -15.36 20.75
CA PRO A 22 -21.03 -14.76 20.02
C PRO A 22 -21.16 -13.25 20.26
N SER A 23 -21.77 -12.60 19.27
CA SER A 23 -22.56 -11.36 19.40
C SER A 23 -21.81 -10.04 19.55
N ALA A 24 -21.58 -9.38 18.42
CA ALA A 24 -21.81 -7.94 18.32
C ALA A 24 -22.44 -7.64 16.95
N ALA A 25 -23.74 -7.31 16.97
CA ALA A 25 -24.51 -6.91 15.81
C ALA A 25 -23.94 -5.61 15.22
N VAL A 26 -23.56 -5.66 13.95
CA VAL A 26 -23.29 -4.45 13.15
C VAL A 26 -24.63 -3.98 12.58
N PRO A 27 -25.02 -2.71 12.76
CA PRO A 27 -26.30 -2.22 12.26
C PRO A 27 -26.31 -2.19 10.74
N ALA A 28 -27.44 -2.65 10.20
CA ALA A 28 -27.74 -2.72 8.78
C ALA A 28 -27.68 -1.33 8.12
N PHE A 29 -26.83 -1.19 7.11
CA PHE A 29 -26.93 -0.13 6.11
C PHE A 29 -28.05 -0.52 5.14
N LYS A 30 -29.30 -0.21 5.52
CA LYS A 30 -30.44 -0.18 4.59
C LYS A 30 -30.45 1.18 3.90
N ASP A 31 -30.79 1.14 2.62
CA ASP A 31 -31.04 2.26 1.70
C ASP A 31 -29.83 2.90 1.03
N CYS A 32 -29.35 2.23 -0.03
CA CYS A 32 -29.04 2.93 -1.29
C CYS A 32 -29.21 1.98 -2.48
N GLY A 33 -29.77 2.51 -3.57
CA GLY A 33 -30.44 1.81 -4.66
C GLY A 33 -29.71 0.60 -5.27
N GLN A 34 -30.53 -0.38 -5.66
CA GLN A 34 -30.17 -1.48 -6.54
C GLN A 34 -29.41 -0.97 -7.78
N ILE A 35 -28.13 -1.35 -7.90
CA ILE A 35 -27.44 -1.40 -9.18
C ILE A 35 -27.40 -2.88 -9.57
N THR A 36 -28.37 -3.31 -10.37
CA THR A 36 -28.27 -4.55 -11.14
C THR A 36 -27.13 -4.40 -12.14
N LEU A 37 -25.96 -4.98 -11.85
CA LEU A 37 -24.91 -5.18 -12.84
C LEU A 37 -25.34 -6.30 -13.77
N ASN A 38 -25.87 -5.92 -14.93
CA ASN A 38 -26.21 -6.79 -16.04
C ASN A 38 -24.99 -7.64 -16.43
N THR A 39 -25.07 -8.96 -16.29
CA THR A 39 -24.00 -9.93 -16.55
C THR A 39 -23.96 -10.37 -18.02
N ALA A 40 -24.26 -9.46 -18.95
CA ALA A 40 -24.34 -9.77 -20.39
C ALA A 40 -23.56 -8.74 -21.21
N ALA A 41 -22.22 -8.74 -21.11
CA ALA A 41 -21.40 -7.94 -22.02
C ALA A 41 -19.94 -8.39 -22.15
N PHE A 42 -19.59 -9.68 -22.10
CA PHE A 42 -18.27 -10.13 -22.58
C PHE A 42 -18.35 -11.57 -23.12
N ALA A 43 -18.84 -11.70 -24.36
CA ALA A 43 -18.59 -12.85 -25.20
C ALA A 43 -17.55 -12.46 -26.28
N PRO A 44 -16.58 -13.32 -26.62
CA PRO A 44 -15.57 -12.99 -27.62
C PRO A 44 -16.15 -13.18 -29.03
N GLN A 45 -16.27 -12.10 -29.80
CA GLN A 45 -16.56 -12.22 -31.24
C GLN A 45 -15.25 -12.24 -32.04
N ALA A 46 -15.17 -13.23 -32.94
CA ALA A 46 -14.08 -13.45 -33.87
C ALA A 46 -13.99 -12.32 -34.91
N LEU A 47 -12.76 -11.90 -35.23
CA LEU A 47 -12.45 -10.93 -36.29
C LEU A 47 -12.35 -11.63 -37.67
N PRO A 48 -12.93 -11.07 -38.75
CA PRO A 48 -12.51 -11.38 -40.11
C PRO A 48 -11.48 -10.38 -40.67
N PRO A 49 -10.70 -10.76 -41.70
CA PRO A 49 -9.55 -9.99 -42.16
C PRO A 49 -9.87 -9.01 -43.30
N SER A 50 -9.07 -7.93 -43.31
CA SER A 50 -8.79 -6.99 -44.43
C SER A 50 -9.94 -6.13 -44.98
N LEU A 51 -9.77 -4.81 -44.92
CA LEU A 51 -9.97 -3.90 -46.05
C LEU A 51 -9.39 -2.52 -45.73
N LYS A 52 -8.41 -2.11 -46.53
CA LYS A 52 -7.87 -0.75 -46.58
C LYS A 52 -8.95 0.17 -47.16
N LEU A 53 -9.18 1.35 -46.57
CA LEU A 53 -9.43 2.59 -47.32
C LEU A 53 -9.36 3.83 -46.43
N ARG A 54 -8.58 4.80 -46.92
CA ARG A 54 -8.38 6.15 -46.38
C ARG A 54 -9.64 7.00 -46.57
N ARG A 55 -9.81 7.99 -45.67
CA ARG A 55 -10.75 9.14 -45.69
C ARG A 55 -12.16 8.91 -45.14
N THR A 56 -12.37 9.13 -43.83
CA THR A 56 -13.69 9.55 -43.26
C THR A 56 -13.59 10.25 -41.89
N ALA A 57 -12.51 10.98 -41.57
CA ALA A 57 -12.50 11.79 -40.33
C ALA A 57 -13.31 13.10 -40.47
N VAL A 58 -13.41 13.67 -41.68
CA VAL A 58 -14.09 14.95 -41.92
C VAL A 58 -15.60 14.78 -42.15
N ALA A 59 -16.03 13.66 -42.75
CA ALA A 59 -17.45 13.39 -43.00
C ALA A 59 -18.27 13.07 -41.74
N LEU A 60 -17.66 12.49 -40.70
CA LEU A 60 -18.35 12.25 -39.41
C LEU A 60 -18.48 13.53 -38.55
N ALA A 61 -17.57 14.49 -38.69
CA ALA A 61 -17.60 15.73 -37.92
C ALA A 61 -18.70 16.71 -38.39
N GLU A 62 -19.11 16.62 -39.65
CA GLU A 62 -20.15 17.49 -40.23
C GLU A 62 -21.57 16.98 -39.99
N ALA A 63 -21.77 15.66 -39.88
CA ALA A 63 -23.05 15.07 -39.52
C ALA A 63 -23.48 15.40 -38.07
N GLY A 64 -22.52 15.57 -37.15
CA GLY A 64 -22.80 15.92 -35.75
C GLY A 64 -23.28 17.36 -35.52
N ARG A 65 -22.97 18.30 -36.43
CA ARG A 65 -23.33 19.72 -36.28
C ARG A 65 -24.75 20.07 -36.75
N ARG A 66 -25.43 19.17 -37.48
CA ARG A 66 -26.82 19.39 -37.94
C ARG A 66 -27.89 18.84 -36.99
N ALA A 67 -27.50 18.19 -35.90
CA ALA A 67 -28.42 17.69 -34.89
C ALA A 67 -28.47 18.61 -33.65
N SER A 68 -29.58 19.34 -33.52
CA SER A 68 -30.09 20.00 -32.30
C SER A 68 -29.60 21.43 -31.96
N PRO A 69 -30.43 22.48 -32.16
CA PRO A 69 -30.13 23.86 -31.76
C PRO A 69 -30.18 24.12 -30.24
N LYS A 70 -30.43 23.12 -29.39
CA LYS A 70 -30.80 23.34 -27.98
C LYS A 70 -29.64 23.28 -26.96
N LEU A 71 -28.39 23.16 -27.39
CA LEU A 71 -27.23 23.05 -26.48
C LEU A 71 -26.41 24.34 -26.28
N GLY A 72 -26.68 25.42 -27.03
CA GLY A 72 -25.96 26.70 -26.87
C GLY A 72 -26.15 27.37 -25.51
N ASN A 73 -27.38 27.34 -24.97
CA ASN A 73 -27.72 28.20 -23.82
C ASN A 73 -27.38 27.61 -22.44
N ARG A 74 -26.86 26.37 -22.35
CA ARG A 74 -26.55 25.73 -21.06
C ARG A 74 -25.13 26.02 -20.59
N ALA A 75 -24.17 26.13 -21.50
CA ALA A 75 -22.79 26.50 -21.18
C ALA A 75 -22.69 27.99 -20.83
N GLU A 76 -23.46 28.83 -21.51
CA GLU A 76 -23.52 30.28 -21.28
C GLU A 76 -24.17 30.62 -19.93
N ARG A 77 -25.31 29.99 -19.60
CA ARG A 77 -25.91 30.10 -18.26
C ARG A 77 -24.99 29.63 -17.14
N ARG A 78 -24.15 28.60 -17.37
CA ARG A 78 -23.18 28.13 -16.37
C ARG A 78 -22.07 29.15 -16.12
N ARG A 79 -21.61 29.86 -17.16
CA ARG A 79 -20.62 30.93 -17.05
C ARG A 79 -21.17 32.15 -16.32
N GLU A 80 -22.40 32.57 -16.65
CA GLU A 80 -23.11 33.64 -15.93
C GLU A 80 -23.31 33.30 -14.44
N THR A 81 -23.70 32.07 -14.12
CA THR A 81 -23.87 31.66 -12.71
C THR A 81 -22.54 31.60 -11.94
N ALA A 82 -21.43 31.26 -12.60
CA ALA A 82 -20.11 31.21 -11.97
C ALA A 82 -19.57 32.61 -11.68
N GLU A 83 -19.73 33.55 -12.61
CA GLU A 83 -19.28 34.95 -12.45
C GLU A 83 -20.09 35.67 -11.35
N VAL A 84 -21.40 35.38 -11.23
CA VAL A 84 -22.25 35.92 -10.16
C VAL A 84 -21.89 35.34 -8.79
N ALA A 85 -21.48 34.07 -8.70
CA ALA A 85 -21.03 33.45 -7.46
C ALA A 85 -19.68 34.03 -6.98
N GLU A 86 -18.76 34.29 -7.91
CA GLU A 86 -17.44 34.89 -7.64
C GLU A 86 -17.57 36.33 -7.10
N LYS A 87 -18.42 37.15 -7.73
CA LYS A 87 -18.73 38.53 -7.27
C LYS A 87 -19.43 38.59 -5.91
N LYS A 88 -20.12 37.52 -5.49
CA LYS A 88 -20.81 37.41 -4.19
C LYS A 88 -19.85 36.96 -3.07
N CYS A 89 -18.88 36.11 -3.40
CA CYS A 89 -17.82 35.68 -2.46
C CYS A 89 -16.84 36.83 -2.13
N ALA A 90 -16.48 37.65 -3.13
CA ALA A 90 -15.64 38.84 -2.94
C ALA A 90 -16.28 39.91 -2.03
N ARG A 91 -17.61 40.05 -2.05
CA ARG A 91 -18.35 40.99 -1.19
C ARG A 91 -18.55 40.52 0.26
N MET A 92 -18.51 39.21 0.53
CA MET A 92 -18.51 38.70 1.91
C MET A 92 -17.16 38.90 2.61
N SER A 93 -16.05 38.90 1.87
CA SER A 93 -14.70 39.14 2.41
C SER A 93 -14.48 40.56 2.95
N GLN A 94 -15.17 41.57 2.41
CA GLN A 94 -15.01 42.97 2.85
C GLN A 94 -15.83 43.36 4.08
N ARG A 95 -16.82 42.56 4.48
CA ARG A 95 -17.62 42.81 5.71
C ARG A 95 -17.03 42.17 6.96
N ALA A 96 -16.13 41.20 6.82
CA ALA A 96 -15.44 40.56 7.95
C ALA A 96 -14.23 41.37 8.47
N LEU A 97 -13.72 42.35 7.70
CA LEU A 97 -12.50 43.11 8.03
C LEU A 97 -12.74 44.42 8.80
N ARG A 98 -13.97 44.72 9.26
CA ARG A 98 -14.27 45.93 10.06
C ARG A 98 -14.78 45.65 11.49
N ALA A 99 -14.67 44.41 11.97
CA ALA A 99 -15.21 44.01 13.28
C ALA A 99 -14.17 43.52 14.31
N LEU A 100 -12.88 43.81 14.12
CA LEU A 100 -11.83 43.47 15.10
C LEU A 100 -10.81 44.60 15.24
N SER A 101 -11.29 45.76 15.71
CA SER A 101 -10.45 46.83 16.26
C SER A 101 -10.83 47.02 17.73
N SER A 102 -10.18 46.28 18.62
CA SER A 102 -9.88 46.63 20.02
C SER A 102 -9.45 45.36 20.76
N ASN A 103 -8.14 45.19 20.95
CA ASN A 103 -7.49 44.65 22.15
C ASN A 103 -6.01 44.36 21.82
N VAL A 104 -5.22 45.43 21.79
CA VAL A 104 -3.76 45.33 21.91
C VAL A 104 -3.47 45.12 23.39
N ALA A 105 -3.40 43.86 23.81
CA ALA A 105 -2.75 43.48 25.05
C ALA A 105 -1.29 43.15 24.73
N VAL A 106 -0.39 43.92 25.33
CA VAL A 106 1.06 43.76 25.29
C VAL A 106 1.41 42.38 25.87
N PHE A 107 1.82 41.45 25.01
CA PHE A 107 2.47 40.21 25.43
C PHE A 107 3.95 40.30 25.06
N HIS A 108 4.73 40.87 25.96
CA HIS A 108 6.19 40.79 25.90
C HIS A 108 6.62 39.36 26.25
N GLY A 109 7.39 38.75 25.34
CA GLY A 109 8.48 37.84 25.69
C GLY A 109 8.11 36.39 26.02
N LEU A 110 8.19 35.51 25.00
CA LEU A 110 9.03 34.32 25.05
C LEU A 110 9.19 33.75 23.63
N SER A 111 10.26 34.15 22.94
CA SER A 111 10.72 33.40 21.77
C SER A 111 11.39 32.12 22.28
N THR A 112 10.63 31.04 22.40
CA THR A 112 11.20 29.70 22.53
C THR A 112 11.85 29.34 21.21
N THR A 113 13.15 29.64 21.08
CA THR A 113 14.01 29.04 20.08
C THR A 113 14.00 27.54 20.30
N SER A 114 13.30 26.79 19.46
CA SER A 114 13.43 25.34 19.39
C SER A 114 14.86 25.04 18.94
N ALA A 115 15.73 24.72 19.89
CA ALA A 115 17.04 24.16 19.59
C ALA A 115 16.81 22.85 18.82
N GLN A 116 17.10 22.86 17.53
CA GLN A 116 17.30 21.64 16.77
C GLN A 116 18.54 20.98 17.35
N SER A 117 18.33 19.98 18.18
CA SER A 117 19.37 19.06 18.62
C SER A 117 19.82 18.24 17.40
N ASN A 118 20.82 18.74 16.68
CA ASN A 118 21.71 17.92 15.89
C ASN A 118 22.49 17.02 16.88
N THR A 119 21.88 15.90 17.25
CA THR A 119 22.55 14.88 18.05
C THR A 119 23.69 14.31 17.18
N PRO A 120 24.95 14.36 17.64
CA PRO A 120 26.05 13.68 16.96
C PRO A 120 25.67 12.20 16.80
N LEU A 121 26.04 11.58 15.67
CA LEU A 121 25.95 10.12 15.52
C LEU A 121 26.67 9.47 16.70
N ASP A 122 25.89 8.91 17.61
CA ASP A 122 26.39 8.32 18.83
C ASP A 122 27.26 7.11 18.49
N THR A 123 28.56 7.22 18.71
CA THR A 123 29.55 6.15 18.55
C THR A 123 29.49 5.12 19.69
N SER A 124 28.50 5.17 20.58
CA SER A 124 28.37 4.26 21.72
C SER A 124 27.97 2.81 21.39
N ARG A 125 27.69 2.49 20.11
CA ARG A 125 27.17 1.17 19.75
C ARG A 125 28.28 0.11 19.79
N PRO A 126 28.05 -1.04 20.44
CA PRO A 126 29.00 -2.15 20.40
C PRO A 126 29.23 -2.63 18.96
N PRO A 127 30.45 -3.09 18.63
CA PRO A 127 30.74 -3.78 17.38
C PRO A 127 29.69 -4.85 17.07
N PHE A 128 29.38 -5.06 15.78
CA PHE A 128 28.30 -5.97 15.37
C PHE A 128 28.45 -7.37 15.98
N ALA A 129 29.67 -7.89 16.05
CA ALA A 129 29.94 -9.19 16.66
C ALA A 129 29.61 -9.27 18.16
N GLU A 130 29.92 -8.21 18.92
CA GLU A 130 29.61 -8.14 20.35
C GLU A 130 28.09 -8.04 20.55
N TRP A 131 27.43 -7.15 19.82
CA TRP A 131 25.97 -7.05 19.83
C TRP A 131 25.28 -8.36 19.43
N LEU A 132 25.82 -9.08 18.45
CA LEU A 132 25.26 -10.36 18.00
C LEU A 132 25.41 -11.45 19.07
N ALA A 133 26.48 -11.41 19.88
CA ALA A 133 26.64 -12.28 21.03
C ALA A 133 25.53 -12.04 22.07
N ASP A 134 25.18 -10.78 22.33
CA ASP A 134 24.07 -10.44 23.23
C ASP A 134 22.73 -10.93 22.67
N VAL A 135 22.50 -10.78 21.36
CA VAL A 135 21.30 -11.32 20.69
C VAL A 135 21.21 -12.83 20.86
N ARG A 136 22.32 -13.56 20.76
CA ARG A 136 22.35 -15.02 20.99
C ARG A 136 21.97 -15.37 22.42
N ALA A 137 22.58 -14.70 23.39
CA ALA A 137 22.29 -14.93 24.80
C ALA A 137 20.81 -14.67 25.11
N GLU A 138 20.24 -13.60 24.54
CA GLU A 138 18.83 -13.28 24.69
C GLU A 138 17.90 -14.28 23.96
N ALA A 139 18.28 -14.75 22.75
CA ALA A 139 17.51 -15.77 22.05
C ALA A 139 17.41 -17.07 22.87
N LEU A 140 18.52 -17.49 23.48
CA LEU A 140 18.56 -18.66 24.35
C LEU A 140 17.74 -18.46 25.63
N SER A 141 17.79 -17.28 26.24
CA SER A 141 17.00 -16.98 27.44
C SER A 141 15.49 -16.91 27.17
N ARG A 142 15.10 -16.61 25.92
CA ARG A 142 13.72 -16.70 25.42
C ARG A 142 13.27 -18.14 25.13
N GLY A 143 14.18 -19.12 25.21
CA GLY A 143 13.88 -20.53 24.99
C GLY A 143 13.99 -20.99 23.53
N ILE A 144 14.59 -20.18 22.65
CA ILE A 144 14.86 -20.59 21.26
C ILE A 144 15.94 -21.67 21.26
N HIS A 145 15.70 -22.76 20.52
CA HIS A 145 16.57 -23.93 20.54
C HIS A 145 18.00 -23.57 20.08
N PRO A 146 19.06 -24.05 20.77
CA PRO A 146 20.45 -23.72 20.43
C PRO A 146 20.80 -23.95 18.95
N ASP A 147 20.35 -25.08 18.37
CA ASP A 147 20.60 -25.37 16.96
C ASP A 147 20.02 -24.32 16.01
N VAL A 148 18.85 -23.74 16.34
CA VAL A 148 18.22 -22.68 15.52
C VAL A 148 19.03 -21.40 15.63
N VAL A 149 19.41 -21.01 16.86
CA VAL A 149 20.24 -19.83 17.12
C VAL A 149 21.57 -19.94 16.36
N ASP A 150 22.21 -21.09 16.42
CA ASP A 150 23.48 -21.35 15.75
C ASP A 150 23.33 -21.33 14.23
N GLN A 151 22.38 -22.07 13.67
CA GLN A 151 22.18 -22.11 12.22
C GLN A 151 21.82 -20.73 11.65
N ALA A 152 20.96 -19.98 12.34
CA ALA A 152 20.47 -18.69 11.86
C ALA A 152 21.49 -17.56 12.02
N LEU A 153 22.28 -17.55 13.11
CA LEU A 153 23.15 -16.43 13.45
C LEU A 153 24.64 -16.69 13.16
N ASN A 154 25.12 -17.94 13.02
CA ASN A 154 26.56 -18.23 12.82
C ASN A 154 27.13 -17.67 11.52
N GLN A 155 26.28 -17.45 10.52
CA GLN A 155 26.71 -16.95 9.21
C GLN A 155 26.78 -15.41 9.16
N LEU A 156 26.44 -14.72 10.25
CA LEU A 156 26.38 -13.27 10.30
C LEU A 156 27.69 -12.69 10.84
N GLY A 157 28.67 -12.47 9.95
CA GLY A 157 29.94 -11.85 10.31
C GLY A 157 29.88 -10.32 10.40
N GLU A 158 29.12 -9.68 9.52
CA GLU A 158 29.07 -8.22 9.37
C GLU A 158 27.66 -7.74 8.98
N PRO A 159 27.27 -6.50 9.31
CA PRO A 159 26.01 -5.92 8.87
C PRO A 159 26.03 -5.68 7.35
N LEU A 160 24.87 -5.75 6.71
CA LEU A 160 24.73 -5.57 5.27
C LEU A 160 24.58 -4.08 4.90
N PRO A 161 25.59 -3.40 4.31
CA PRO A 161 25.53 -1.94 4.10
C PRO A 161 24.37 -1.52 3.20
N VAL A 162 24.06 -2.33 2.19
CA VAL A 162 22.94 -2.07 1.26
C VAL A 162 21.57 -2.11 1.94
N VAL A 163 21.43 -2.83 3.06
CA VAL A 163 20.18 -2.85 3.84
C VAL A 163 20.02 -1.53 4.57
N ILE A 164 21.08 -1.05 5.22
CA ILE A 164 21.12 0.25 5.92
C ILE A 164 20.88 1.39 4.93
N GLU A 165 21.57 1.36 3.78
CA GLU A 165 21.41 2.35 2.71
C GLU A 165 19.94 2.43 2.26
N ARG A 166 19.32 1.28 1.97
CA ARG A 166 17.92 1.23 1.52
C ARG A 166 16.91 1.60 2.59
N ASP A 167 17.22 1.31 3.85
CA ASP A 167 16.41 1.75 4.97
C ASP A 167 16.36 3.29 4.99
N ARG A 168 17.53 3.94 4.88
CA ARG A 168 17.68 5.39 4.88
C ARG A 168 17.17 6.05 3.59
N ALA A 169 17.33 5.39 2.45
CA ALA A 169 16.88 5.84 1.14
C ALA A 169 15.36 5.60 0.96
N GLN A 170 14.54 6.22 1.80
CA GLN A 170 13.12 6.38 1.46
C GLN A 170 13.01 7.47 0.39
N ALA A 171 12.45 7.10 -0.76
CA ALA A 171 12.52 7.90 -1.98
C ALA A 171 11.94 9.31 -1.78
N GLU A 172 12.78 10.33 -1.93
CA GLU A 172 12.39 11.74 -1.99
C GLU A 172 11.57 12.08 -3.26
N SER A 173 11.38 11.13 -4.18
CA SER A 173 10.50 11.30 -5.35
C SER A 173 9.09 10.79 -5.05
N VAL A 174 8.18 11.72 -4.84
CA VAL A 174 6.75 11.45 -4.73
C VAL A 174 6.21 11.16 -6.14
N LEU A 175 5.85 9.90 -6.41
CA LEU A 175 5.10 9.56 -7.62
C LEU A 175 3.67 10.10 -7.51
N SER A 176 3.12 10.63 -8.60
CA SER A 176 1.67 10.87 -8.65
C SER A 176 0.91 9.53 -8.59
N LEU A 177 -0.34 9.55 -8.12
CA LEU A 177 -1.19 8.36 -8.11
C LEU A 177 -1.27 7.70 -9.51
N GLU A 178 -1.41 8.52 -10.55
CA GLU A 178 -1.46 8.04 -11.91
C GLU A 178 -0.16 7.34 -12.34
N GLN A 179 1.00 7.92 -12.01
CA GLN A 179 2.30 7.31 -12.30
C GLN A 179 2.47 5.99 -11.55
N TYR A 180 2.07 5.93 -10.28
CA TYR A 180 2.10 4.71 -9.48
C TYR A 180 1.23 3.62 -10.11
N LEU A 181 -0.02 3.93 -10.45
CA LEU A 181 -0.95 2.98 -11.05
C LEU A 181 -0.45 2.48 -12.40
N ARG A 182 0.04 3.35 -13.29
CA ARG A 182 0.61 2.93 -14.58
C ARG A 182 1.83 2.01 -14.41
N ARG A 183 2.66 2.27 -13.39
CA ARG A 183 3.86 1.46 -13.10
C ARG A 183 3.51 0.09 -12.52
N ARG A 184 2.49 0.00 -11.66
CA ARG A 184 2.13 -1.25 -10.96
C ARG A 184 1.09 -2.10 -11.70
N LEU A 185 0.12 -1.48 -12.35
CA LEU A 185 -1.01 -2.14 -13.03
C LEU A 185 -0.75 -2.31 -14.53
N THR A 186 0.33 -3.03 -14.88
CA THR A 186 0.64 -3.32 -16.28
C THR A 186 -0.31 -4.38 -16.87
N PRO A 187 -0.53 -4.41 -18.20
CA PRO A 187 -1.33 -5.46 -18.83
C PRO A 187 -0.85 -6.87 -18.48
N LYS A 188 0.47 -7.06 -18.37
CA LYS A 188 1.09 -8.33 -17.96
C LYS A 188 0.69 -8.72 -16.53
N MET A 189 0.72 -7.76 -15.59
CA MET A 189 0.30 -7.99 -14.20
C MET A 189 -1.19 -8.40 -14.15
N MET A 190 -2.07 -7.70 -14.88
CA MET A 190 -3.50 -8.00 -14.88
C MET A 190 -3.81 -9.37 -15.49
N THR A 191 -3.17 -9.72 -16.60
CA THR A 191 -3.34 -11.03 -17.23
C THR A 191 -2.87 -12.15 -16.31
N ARG A 192 -1.66 -12.02 -15.74
CA ARG A 192 -1.15 -12.99 -14.75
C ARG A 192 -2.04 -13.08 -13.51
N GLY A 193 -2.59 -11.96 -13.04
CA GLY A 193 -3.53 -11.96 -11.91
C GLY A 193 -4.80 -12.75 -12.20
N ARG A 194 -5.38 -12.63 -13.40
CA ARG A 194 -6.52 -13.46 -13.83
C ARG A 194 -6.15 -14.94 -13.91
N GLU A 195 -4.98 -15.26 -14.46
CA GLU A 195 -4.48 -16.64 -14.53
C GLU A 195 -4.28 -17.25 -13.14
N MET A 196 -3.64 -16.53 -12.22
CA MET A 196 -3.43 -17.01 -10.84
C MET A 196 -4.74 -17.15 -10.09
N PHE A 197 -5.68 -16.22 -10.29
CA PHE A 197 -7.01 -16.33 -9.72
C PHE A 197 -7.72 -17.60 -10.18
N ALA A 198 -7.77 -17.84 -11.50
CA ALA A 198 -8.41 -19.03 -12.06
C ALA A 198 -7.71 -20.32 -11.60
N ARG A 199 -6.38 -20.32 -11.54
CA ARG A 199 -5.58 -21.49 -11.09
C ARG A 199 -5.83 -21.84 -9.62
N HIS A 200 -5.98 -20.84 -8.76
CA HIS A 200 -6.09 -21.03 -7.32
C HIS A 200 -7.51 -20.75 -6.80
N GLN A 201 -8.52 -20.77 -7.68
CA GLN A 201 -9.86 -20.29 -7.37
C GLN A 201 -10.46 -20.96 -6.13
N THR A 202 -10.45 -22.29 -6.08
CA THR A 202 -11.03 -23.05 -4.96
C THR A 202 -10.39 -22.68 -3.62
N MET A 203 -9.06 -22.63 -3.56
CA MET A 203 -8.33 -22.22 -2.35
C MET A 203 -8.65 -20.77 -1.97
N LEU A 204 -8.65 -19.86 -2.94
CA LEU A 204 -8.91 -18.45 -2.68
C LEU A 204 -10.35 -18.22 -2.20
N GLU A 205 -11.32 -18.97 -2.71
CA GLU A 205 -12.72 -18.95 -2.27
C GLU A 205 -12.89 -19.52 -0.86
N GLU A 206 -12.22 -20.65 -0.55
CA GLU A 206 -12.22 -21.24 0.79
C GLU A 206 -11.65 -20.27 1.83
N VAL A 207 -10.44 -19.74 1.58
CA VAL A 207 -9.79 -18.76 2.45
C VAL A 207 -10.64 -17.50 2.53
N GLY A 208 -11.17 -17.02 1.40
CA GLY A 208 -12.00 -15.84 1.37
C GLY A 208 -13.28 -15.98 2.20
N SER A 209 -13.94 -17.14 2.15
CA SER A 209 -15.11 -17.44 2.99
C SER A 209 -14.74 -17.58 4.45
N ARG A 210 -13.60 -18.19 4.77
CA ARG A 210 -13.16 -18.40 6.15
C ARG A 210 -12.88 -17.08 6.87
N TYR A 211 -12.23 -16.15 6.18
CA TYR A 211 -11.77 -14.88 6.77
C TYR A 211 -12.62 -13.66 6.39
N GLY A 212 -13.69 -13.84 5.60
CA GLY A 212 -14.56 -12.73 5.18
C GLY A 212 -13.90 -11.74 4.23
N VAL A 213 -12.90 -12.18 3.46
CA VAL A 213 -12.14 -11.33 2.52
C VAL A 213 -12.42 -11.78 1.09
N SER A 214 -12.67 -10.84 0.18
CA SER A 214 -12.88 -11.21 -1.23
C SER A 214 -11.65 -11.93 -1.81
N PRO A 215 -11.82 -13.09 -2.47
CA PRO A 215 -10.75 -13.80 -3.19
C PRO A 215 -9.95 -12.90 -4.15
N ARG A 216 -10.62 -11.89 -4.72
CA ARG A 216 -10.01 -10.91 -5.64
C ARG A 216 -9.02 -9.97 -4.94
N ILE A 217 -9.27 -9.62 -3.67
CA ILE A 217 -8.36 -8.80 -2.87
C ILE A 217 -7.12 -9.62 -2.51
N ILE A 218 -7.30 -10.86 -2.07
CA ILE A 218 -6.20 -11.77 -1.72
C ILE A 218 -5.22 -11.93 -2.89
N VAL A 219 -5.73 -12.25 -4.09
CA VAL A 219 -4.88 -12.40 -5.27
C VAL A 219 -4.20 -11.08 -5.69
N SER A 220 -4.86 -9.94 -5.47
CA SER A 220 -4.31 -8.62 -5.83
C SER A 220 -3.14 -8.24 -4.93
N VAL A 221 -3.27 -8.47 -3.62
CA VAL A 221 -2.17 -8.26 -2.66
C VAL A 221 -1.01 -9.21 -2.98
N TRP A 222 -1.29 -10.50 -3.19
CA TRP A 222 -0.25 -11.47 -3.53
C TRP A 222 0.55 -11.10 -4.79
N GLY A 223 -0.14 -10.60 -5.82
CA GLY A 223 0.48 -10.09 -7.04
C GLY A 223 1.35 -8.85 -6.81
N LEU A 224 0.86 -7.89 -6.02
CA LEU A 224 1.56 -6.63 -5.76
C LEU A 224 2.83 -6.82 -4.91
N GLU A 225 2.77 -7.74 -3.93
CA GLU A 225 3.87 -7.98 -2.98
C GLU A 225 4.99 -8.84 -3.58
N SER A 226 4.63 -9.91 -4.29
CA SER A 226 5.61 -10.95 -4.67
C SER A 226 5.58 -11.34 -6.14
N ASN A 227 4.78 -10.66 -6.96
CA ASN A 227 4.50 -11.10 -8.34
C ASN A 227 4.05 -12.57 -8.38
N PHE A 228 3.13 -12.92 -7.48
CA PHE A 228 2.60 -14.27 -7.33
C PHE A 228 3.67 -15.32 -7.01
N GLY A 229 4.58 -14.98 -6.08
CA GLY A 229 5.74 -15.80 -5.71
C GLY A 229 6.88 -15.79 -6.73
N GLY A 230 6.80 -14.98 -7.79
CA GLY A 230 7.89 -14.82 -8.76
C GLY A 230 9.09 -14.03 -8.23
N PHE A 231 8.91 -13.30 -7.13
CA PHE A 231 9.96 -12.54 -6.46
C PHE A 231 9.72 -12.54 -4.95
N SER A 232 10.59 -13.20 -4.19
CA SER A 232 10.52 -13.30 -2.72
C SER A 232 11.56 -12.44 -2.00
N GLY A 233 12.23 -11.54 -2.73
CA GLY A 233 13.40 -10.81 -2.23
C GLY A 233 14.72 -11.50 -2.58
N VAL A 234 15.81 -10.77 -2.37
CA VAL A 234 17.18 -11.19 -2.76
C VAL A 234 18.14 -11.20 -1.58
N ARG A 235 17.66 -10.92 -0.37
CA ARG A 235 18.47 -10.80 0.85
C ARG A 235 17.97 -11.80 1.88
N PRO A 236 18.86 -12.49 2.61
CA PRO A 236 18.46 -13.36 3.70
C PRO A 236 17.74 -12.57 4.79
N THR A 237 16.56 -13.03 5.21
CA THR A 237 15.70 -12.32 6.17
C THR A 237 16.41 -12.08 7.50
N ILE A 238 17.02 -13.11 8.09
CA ILE A 238 17.73 -12.99 9.38
C ILE A 238 18.89 -11.99 9.28
N ALA A 239 19.69 -12.04 8.22
CA ALA A 239 20.79 -11.09 8.02
C ALA A 239 20.30 -9.64 7.89
N ALA A 240 19.18 -9.43 7.17
CA ALA A 240 18.58 -8.11 7.02
C ALA A 240 18.00 -7.58 8.34
N LEU A 241 17.28 -8.42 9.09
CA LEU A 241 16.72 -8.07 10.40
C LEU A 241 17.82 -7.79 11.41
N ALA A 242 18.86 -8.63 11.49
CA ALA A 242 20.00 -8.40 12.37
C ALA A 242 20.73 -7.09 12.04
N THR A 243 20.93 -6.81 10.74
CA THR A 243 21.53 -5.54 10.30
C THR A 243 20.71 -4.33 10.76
N LEU A 244 19.38 -4.39 10.65
CA LEU A 244 18.49 -3.29 10.99
C LEU A 244 18.21 -3.17 12.49
N ALA A 245 18.27 -4.27 13.22
CA ALA A 245 18.18 -4.30 14.68
C ALA A 245 19.47 -3.74 15.31
N TRP A 246 20.60 -3.92 14.65
CA TRP A 246 21.86 -3.26 15.02
C TRP A 246 21.87 -1.78 14.59
N ASP A 247 21.21 -1.39 13.49
CA ASP A 247 21.09 0.02 13.06
C ASP A 247 20.15 0.84 13.96
N GLN A 248 20.64 1.99 14.44
CA GLN A 248 19.96 2.77 15.49
C GLN A 248 18.58 3.31 15.08
N ARG A 249 18.31 3.51 13.78
CA ARG A 249 17.12 4.27 13.34
C ARG A 249 15.80 3.65 13.80
N ARG A 250 15.70 2.32 13.76
CA ARG A 250 14.51 1.54 14.15
C ARG A 250 14.89 0.26 14.89
N ALA A 251 15.99 0.32 15.64
CA ALA A 251 16.62 -0.84 16.28
C ALA A 251 15.63 -1.69 17.08
N GLU A 252 14.83 -1.06 17.94
CA GLU A 252 13.87 -1.77 18.81
C GLU A 252 12.81 -2.54 18.02
N PHE A 253 12.29 -1.93 16.95
CA PHE A 253 11.31 -2.58 16.06
C PHE A 253 11.92 -3.81 15.41
N PHE A 254 13.09 -3.67 14.78
CA PHE A 254 13.73 -4.78 14.08
C PHE A 254 14.30 -5.84 15.02
N ARG A 255 14.64 -5.47 16.27
CA ARG A 255 15.03 -6.45 17.30
C ARG A 255 13.86 -7.37 17.65
N ARG A 256 12.64 -6.84 17.77
CA ARG A 256 11.44 -7.67 17.95
C ARG A 256 11.24 -8.61 16.77
N GLU A 257 11.21 -8.06 15.56
CA GLU A 257 11.04 -8.85 14.33
C GLU A 257 12.13 -9.92 14.15
N LEU A 258 13.37 -9.65 14.59
CA LEU A 258 14.45 -10.63 14.59
C LEU A 258 14.14 -11.81 15.51
N PHE A 259 13.66 -11.56 16.74
CA PHE A 259 13.28 -12.65 17.65
C PHE A 259 12.05 -13.40 17.15
N ASP A 260 11.03 -12.70 16.65
CA ASP A 260 9.84 -13.34 16.06
C ASP A 260 10.25 -14.24 14.88
N ALA A 261 11.21 -13.80 14.05
CA ALA A 261 11.74 -14.61 12.95
C ALA A 261 12.53 -15.82 13.43
N LEU A 262 13.27 -15.71 14.53
CA LEU A 262 13.99 -16.85 15.13
C LEU A 262 13.03 -17.86 15.78
N GLU A 263 11.92 -17.41 16.35
CA GLU A 263 10.88 -18.28 16.92
C GLU A 263 10.10 -19.07 15.84
N ILE A 264 10.03 -18.54 14.62
CA ILE A 264 9.37 -19.21 13.48
C ILE A 264 10.23 -20.35 12.90
N LEU A 265 11.56 -20.30 13.05
CA LEU A 265 12.51 -21.28 12.48
C LEU A 265 12.59 -22.56 13.31
#